data_AF-A0A8J5MBX0-F1
#
_entry.id   AF-A0A8J5MBX0-F1
#
_cell.length_a   1.000
_cell.length_b   1.000
_cell.length_c   1.000
_cell.angle_alpha   90.00
_cell.angle_beta   90.00
_cell.angle_gamma   90.00
#
_symmetry.space_group_name_H-M   'P 1'
#
loop_
_entity.id
_entity.type
_entity.pdbx_description
1 polymer ?
#
loop_
_entity_poly.entity_id
_entity_poly.type
_entity_poly.pdbx_seq_one_letter_code
_entity_poly.pdbx_strand_id
1 'polypeptide(L)'
;VALLQGRQQRPPPPRRLDDDEVVERVRKVPLCQWQNLRSLSAATGIPKTTLLRYVKHSVIQRRISRVRPTLTPAHETRRLAWAFARVERPIGIKSYRGHHMYDTVHLDDKWFNLYKANTKYYLAKYECLPYRSCPNKRYIGKVVFLATVARPRYDFGKKRYFDGKIGIWPIIEQTFAQRGSMNRPKCASITKTISMTRKVYTKMLLEKVFPAIREKWHGKWI
;
A
#
# COMPACT_ATOMS: atom_id res chain seq x y z
N VAL A 1 43.32 39.27 28.00
CA VAL A 1 42.12 38.74 27.31
C VAL A 1 41.33 37.91 28.32
N ALA A 2 40.29 38.48 28.94
CA ALA A 2 39.48 37.77 29.92
C ALA A 2 38.56 36.77 29.20
N LEU A 3 38.77 35.48 29.46
CA LEU A 3 37.94 34.40 28.92
C LEU A 3 36.56 34.45 29.59
N LEU A 4 35.54 34.84 28.84
CA LEU A 4 34.13 34.68 29.21
C LEU A 4 33.86 33.19 29.45
N GLN A 5 33.83 32.78 30.71
CA GLN A 5 33.41 31.43 31.08
C GLN A 5 31.98 31.22 30.59
N GLY A 6 31.80 30.24 29.71
CA GLY A 6 30.49 29.89 29.16
C GLY A 6 29.51 29.63 30.30
N ARG A 7 28.31 30.22 30.21
CA ARG A 7 27.22 29.99 31.17
C ARG A 7 27.03 28.48 31.37
N GLN A 8 27.32 27.99 32.58
CA GLN A 8 26.95 26.63 32.97
C GLN A 8 25.43 26.50 32.83
N GLN A 9 24.99 25.59 31.96
CA GLN A 9 23.57 25.29 31.82
C GLN A 9 23.11 24.62 33.12
N ARG A 10 22.18 25.26 33.83
CA ARG A 10 21.54 24.64 34.98
C ARG A 10 20.87 23.33 34.54
N PRO A 11 21.00 22.24 35.32
CA PRO A 11 20.27 21.02 35.02
C PRO A 11 18.77 21.34 34.92
N PRO A 12 18.04 20.71 33.98
CA PRO A 12 16.61 20.95 33.86
C PRO A 12 15.93 20.62 35.19
N PRO A 13 14.91 21.39 35.59
CA PRO A 13 14.18 21.11 36.82
C PRO A 13 13.63 19.68 36.79
N PRO A 14 13.61 18.98 37.93
CA PRO A 14 13.16 17.60 38.01
C PRO A 14 11.73 17.48 37.50
N ARG A 15 11.45 16.38 36.77
CA ARG A 15 10.08 16.08 36.32
C ARG A 15 9.22 15.81 37.54
N ARG A 16 8.00 16.35 37.58
CA ARG A 16 7.05 16.13 38.69
C ARG A 16 6.50 14.70 38.75
N LEU A 17 6.54 13.96 37.64
CA LEU A 17 6.06 12.58 37.55
C LEU A 17 7.20 11.71 37.03
N ASP A 18 7.35 10.54 37.62
CA ASP A 18 8.31 9.56 37.16
C ASP A 18 7.82 8.85 35.88
N ASP A 19 8.74 8.31 35.08
CA ASP A 19 8.41 7.65 33.82
C ASP A 19 7.53 6.41 34.07
N ASP A 20 7.82 5.63 35.12
CA ASP A 20 7.04 4.44 35.49
C ASP A 20 5.64 4.79 36.00
N GLU A 21 5.53 5.87 36.77
CA GLU A 21 4.24 6.36 37.29
C GLU A 21 3.31 6.77 36.14
N VAL A 22 3.84 7.40 35.10
CA VAL A 22 3.09 7.81 33.91
C VAL A 22 2.63 6.58 33.12
N VAL A 23 3.49 5.58 32.95
CA VAL A 23 3.12 4.33 32.26
C VAL A 23 1.99 3.62 33.00
N GLU A 24 2.06 3.54 34.32
CA GLU A 24 1.05 2.88 35.13
C GLU A 24 -0.30 3.60 35.07
N ARG A 25 -0.31 4.93 35.15
CA ARG A 25 -1.53 5.74 34.97
C ARG A 25 -2.15 5.54 33.59
N VAL A 26 -1.33 5.46 32.54
CA VAL A 26 -1.83 5.21 31.17
C VAL A 26 -2.42 3.80 31.05
N ARG A 27 -1.78 2.78 31.63
CA ARG A 27 -2.26 1.37 31.60
C ARG A 27 -3.64 1.18 32.23
N LYS A 28 -3.96 1.94 33.27
CA LYS A 28 -5.27 1.89 33.97
C LYS A 28 -6.42 2.49 33.15
N VAL A 29 -6.11 3.29 32.12
CA VAL A 29 -7.12 3.93 31.28
C VAL A 29 -7.65 2.94 30.23
N PRO A 30 -8.96 2.88 29.95
CA PRO A 30 -9.50 2.09 28.84
C PRO A 30 -8.93 2.51 27.48
N LEU A 31 -8.64 1.54 26.60
CA LEU A 31 -8.01 1.77 25.29
C LEU A 31 -8.74 2.78 24.40
N CYS A 32 -10.07 2.90 24.52
CA CYS A 32 -10.85 3.87 23.75
C CYS A 32 -10.44 5.33 24.02
N GLN A 33 -9.89 5.62 25.20
CA GLN A 33 -9.44 6.95 25.61
C GLN A 33 -7.97 7.23 25.27
N TRP A 34 -7.22 6.25 24.72
CA TRP A 34 -5.81 6.40 24.34
C TRP A 34 -5.60 7.07 22.97
N GLN A 35 -6.68 7.26 22.20
CA GLN A 35 -6.60 7.62 20.78
C GLN A 35 -6.02 9.01 20.52
N ASN A 36 -6.25 9.95 21.44
CA ASN A 36 -5.75 11.31 21.32
C ASN A 36 -5.26 11.84 22.68
N LEU A 37 -4.29 12.75 22.64
CA LEU A 37 -3.66 13.29 23.85
C LEU A 37 -4.64 14.05 24.77
N ARG A 38 -5.75 14.57 24.24
CA ARG A 38 -6.76 15.30 25.05
C ARG A 38 -7.56 14.30 25.90
N SER A 39 -8.07 13.24 25.28
CA SER A 39 -8.79 12.17 25.98
C SER A 39 -7.90 11.46 27.00
N LEU A 40 -6.64 11.17 26.64
CA LEU A 40 -5.69 10.56 27.56
C LEU A 40 -5.36 11.48 28.74
N SER A 41 -5.25 12.79 28.52
CA SER A 41 -5.04 13.79 29.56
C SER A 41 -6.20 13.83 30.56
N ALA A 42 -7.44 13.85 30.06
CA ALA A 42 -8.63 13.83 30.91
C ALA A 42 -8.74 12.55 31.75
N ALA A 43 -8.38 11.40 31.18
CA ALA A 43 -8.48 10.11 31.85
C ALA A 43 -7.35 9.86 32.87
N THR A 44 -6.13 10.33 32.60
CA THR A 44 -4.96 10.13 33.48
C THR A 44 -4.78 11.25 34.51
N GLY A 45 -5.48 12.39 34.35
CA GLY A 45 -5.25 13.62 35.10
C GLY A 45 -3.91 14.30 34.78
N ILE A 46 -3.13 13.78 33.83
CA ILE A 46 -1.83 14.35 33.45
C ILE A 46 -2.07 15.45 32.40
N PRO A 47 -1.50 16.66 32.55
CA PRO A 47 -1.64 17.71 31.55
C PRO A 47 -1.15 17.27 30.16
N LYS A 48 -1.89 17.66 29.12
CA LYS A 48 -1.59 17.34 27.71
C LYS A 48 -0.15 17.67 27.30
N THR A 49 0.38 18.80 27.76
CA THR A 49 1.75 19.26 27.47
C THR A 49 2.80 18.33 28.08
N THR A 50 2.54 17.80 29.27
CA THR A 50 3.37 16.82 29.95
C THR A 50 3.34 15.47 29.21
N LEU A 51 2.15 14.97 28.84
CA LEU A 51 2.03 13.77 28.02
C LEU A 51 2.77 13.90 26.67
N LEU A 52 2.70 15.07 26.02
CA LEU A 52 3.44 15.32 24.77
C LEU A 52 4.96 15.21 24.97
N ARG A 53 5.48 15.64 26.12
CA ARG A 53 6.89 15.51 26.48
C ARG A 53 7.26 14.03 26.64
N TYR A 54 6.45 13.25 27.35
CA TYR A 54 6.67 11.79 27.48
C TYR A 54 6.58 11.06 26.13
N VAL A 55 5.75 11.53 25.20
CA VAL A 55 5.75 11.01 23.82
C VAL A 55 7.04 11.36 23.07
N LYS A 56 7.55 12.59 23.21
CA LYS A 56 8.81 13.02 22.59
C LYS A 56 10.02 12.26 23.13
N HIS A 57 10.01 11.90 24.41
CA HIS A 57 11.06 11.09 25.05
C HIS A 57 10.83 9.57 24.94
N SER A 58 9.84 9.13 24.13
CA SER A 58 9.55 7.72 23.87
C SER A 58 9.10 6.88 25.08
N VAL A 59 8.73 7.52 26.20
CA VAL A 59 8.11 6.86 27.38
C VAL A 59 6.70 6.38 27.02
N ILE A 60 5.96 7.19 26.25
CA ILE A 60 4.68 6.80 25.64
C ILE A 60 4.86 6.76 24.13
N GLN A 61 4.46 5.66 23.47
CA GLN A 61 4.63 5.53 22.02
C GLN A 61 3.32 5.70 21.27
N ARG A 62 3.32 6.61 20.28
CA ARG A 62 2.22 6.69 19.30
C ARG A 62 2.38 5.58 18.27
N ARG A 63 1.53 4.55 18.35
CA ARG A 63 1.43 3.48 17.37
C ARG A 63 0.14 3.59 16.56
N ILE A 64 0.18 3.08 15.34
CA ILE A 64 -1.00 3.01 14.46
C ILE A 64 -1.35 1.54 14.31
N SER A 65 -2.51 1.15 14.84
CA SER A 65 -3.08 -0.16 14.52
C SER A 65 -3.83 -0.06 13.20
N ARG A 66 -3.63 -1.06 12.32
CA ARG A 66 -4.38 -1.19 11.07
C ARG A 66 -5.20 -2.46 11.17
N VAL A 67 -6.48 -2.36 10.83
CA VAL A 67 -7.35 -3.53 10.71
C VAL A 67 -6.77 -4.45 9.63
N ARG A 68 -6.62 -5.73 9.98
CA ARG A 68 -6.21 -6.79 9.06
C ARG A 68 -7.37 -7.77 8.90
N PRO A 69 -7.51 -8.45 7.74
CA PRO A 69 -8.50 -9.51 7.60
C PRO A 69 -8.29 -10.59 8.65
N THR A 70 -9.38 -11.05 9.27
CA THR A 70 -9.35 -12.16 10.23
C THR A 70 -9.01 -13.45 9.49
N LEU A 71 -7.95 -14.13 9.92
CA LEU A 71 -7.64 -15.48 9.44
C LEU A 71 -8.35 -16.48 10.34
N THR A 72 -9.11 -17.39 9.75
CA THR A 72 -9.62 -18.55 10.47
C THR A 72 -8.51 -19.60 10.59
N PRO A 73 -8.57 -20.53 11.56
CA PRO A 73 -7.59 -21.61 11.65
C PRO A 73 -7.45 -22.38 10.32
N ALA A 74 -8.56 -22.60 9.60
CA ALA A 74 -8.54 -23.21 8.27
C ALA A 74 -7.76 -22.38 7.23
N HIS A 75 -7.86 -21.05 7.26
CA HIS A 75 -7.06 -20.17 6.40
C HIS A 75 -5.57 -20.26 6.74
N GLU A 76 -5.22 -20.32 8.02
CA GLU A 76 -3.83 -20.43 8.48
C GLU A 76 -3.21 -21.75 8.02
N THR A 77 -3.88 -22.88 8.28
CA THR A 77 -3.42 -24.21 7.84
C THR A 77 -3.21 -24.26 6.33
N ARG A 78 -4.16 -23.74 5.54
CA ARG A 78 -4.04 -23.73 4.08
C ARG A 78 -2.90 -22.85 3.59
N ARG A 79 -2.65 -21.71 4.23
CA ARG A 79 -1.51 -20.83 3.90
C ARG A 79 -0.18 -21.48 4.25
N LEU A 80 -0.09 -22.14 5.40
CA LEU A 80 1.10 -22.89 5.82
C LEU A 80 1.38 -24.05 4.86
N ALA A 81 0.37 -24.86 4.53
CA ALA A 81 0.50 -25.94 3.55
C ALA A 81 0.98 -25.42 2.19
N TRP A 82 0.40 -24.31 1.70
CA TRP A 82 0.83 -23.67 0.45
C TRP A 82 2.29 -23.19 0.50
N ALA A 83 2.74 -22.66 1.66
CA ALA A 83 4.10 -22.20 1.86
C ALA A 83 5.09 -23.37 1.92
N PHE A 84 4.78 -24.43 2.69
CA PHE A 84 5.61 -25.63 2.79
C PHE A 84 5.78 -26.32 1.44
N ALA A 85 4.71 -26.41 0.63
CA ALA A 85 4.78 -26.96 -0.73
C ALA A 85 5.71 -26.18 -1.67
N ARG A 86 6.14 -24.96 -1.30
CA ARG A 86 7.04 -24.10 -2.07
C ARG A 86 8.40 -23.90 -1.40
N VAL A 87 8.71 -24.72 -0.40
CA VAL A 87 10.04 -24.78 0.20
C VAL A 87 10.68 -26.08 -0.25
N GLU A 88 11.76 -25.96 -1.01
CA GLU A 88 12.59 -27.06 -1.44
C GLU A 88 13.74 -27.25 -0.44
N ARG A 89 14.07 -28.51 -0.17
CA ARG A 89 15.24 -28.88 0.62
C ARG A 89 16.20 -29.67 -0.27
N PRO A 90 17.17 -29.01 -0.91
CA PRO A 90 18.11 -29.68 -1.79
C PRO A 90 18.89 -30.75 -1.03
N ILE A 91 19.04 -31.93 -1.64
CA ILE A 91 19.83 -33.04 -1.06
C ILE A 91 21.27 -32.55 -0.85
N GLY A 92 21.81 -32.77 0.35
CA GLY A 92 23.19 -32.42 0.70
C GLY A 92 23.42 -30.99 1.20
N ILE A 93 22.40 -30.12 1.24
CA ILE A 93 22.54 -28.74 1.76
C ILE A 93 21.65 -28.55 3.00
N LYS A 94 22.24 -28.08 4.11
CA LYS A 94 21.51 -27.69 5.33
C LYS A 94 20.78 -26.34 5.19
N SER A 95 20.22 -26.03 4.02
CA SER A 95 19.50 -24.78 3.77
C SER A 95 18.20 -25.03 3.02
N TYR A 96 17.14 -24.35 3.43
CA TYR A 96 15.89 -24.29 2.68
C TYR A 96 16.01 -23.31 1.53
N ARG A 97 15.48 -23.66 0.35
CA ARG A 97 15.36 -22.76 -0.80
C ARG A 97 13.88 -22.58 -1.16
N GLY A 98 13.50 -21.38 -1.55
CA GLY A 98 12.16 -21.15 -2.09
C GLY A 98 12.04 -21.70 -3.50
N HIS A 99 10.88 -22.26 -3.84
CA HIS A 99 10.56 -22.76 -5.17
C HIS A 99 10.86 -21.72 -6.24
N HIS A 100 11.43 -22.16 -7.35
CA HIS A 100 11.93 -21.24 -8.37
C HIS A 100 10.84 -20.51 -9.16
N MET A 101 9.60 -21.02 -9.22
CA MET A 101 8.45 -20.38 -9.88
C MET A 101 8.72 -19.98 -11.35
N TYR A 102 9.63 -20.67 -12.04
CA TYR A 102 9.91 -20.43 -13.47
C TYR A 102 8.77 -20.91 -14.38
N ASP A 103 7.85 -21.68 -13.84
CA ASP A 103 6.65 -22.26 -14.46
C ASP A 103 5.36 -21.56 -13.99
N THR A 104 5.47 -20.48 -13.21
CA THR A 104 4.32 -19.78 -12.63
C THR A 104 4.15 -18.39 -13.23
N VAL A 105 2.92 -18.08 -13.66
CA VAL A 105 2.48 -16.73 -14.04
C VAL A 105 1.53 -16.21 -12.97
N HIS A 106 1.77 -15.00 -12.51
CA HIS A 106 0.92 -14.30 -11.54
C HIS A 106 0.00 -13.32 -12.25
N LEU A 107 -1.27 -13.34 -11.87
CA LEU A 107 -2.31 -12.44 -12.35
C LEU A 107 -2.90 -11.70 -11.15
N ASP A 108 -3.11 -10.41 -11.30
CA ASP A 108 -3.77 -9.58 -10.29
C ASP A 108 -4.58 -8.45 -10.94
N ASP A 109 -5.68 -8.09 -10.30
CA ASP A 109 -6.56 -6.99 -10.70
C ASP A 109 -6.40 -5.82 -9.75
N LYS A 110 -6.17 -4.63 -10.31
CA LYS A 110 -5.94 -3.44 -9.48
C LYS A 110 -6.67 -2.21 -9.99
N TRP A 111 -7.31 -1.50 -9.07
CA TRP A 111 -7.89 -0.19 -9.31
C TRP A 111 -6.82 0.90 -9.32
N PHE A 112 -6.79 1.69 -10.39
CA PHE A 112 -5.98 2.89 -10.53
C PHE A 112 -6.88 4.12 -10.59
N ASN A 113 -6.59 5.11 -9.75
CA ASN A 113 -7.26 6.41 -9.82
C ASN A 113 -6.62 7.25 -10.93
N LEU A 114 -7.44 7.97 -11.70
CA LEU A 114 -6.98 8.83 -12.79
C LEU A 114 -6.04 9.94 -12.29
N TYR A 115 -6.29 10.45 -11.08
CA TYR A 115 -5.37 11.34 -10.38
C TYR A 115 -5.35 11.05 -8.88
N LYS A 116 -4.25 11.42 -8.22
CA LYS A 116 -4.10 11.27 -6.77
C LYS A 116 -4.90 12.35 -6.05
N ALA A 117 -5.65 11.97 -5.03
CA ALA A 117 -6.37 12.92 -4.19
C ALA A 117 -5.40 13.89 -3.46
N ASN A 118 -4.24 13.38 -3.06
CA ASN A 118 -3.17 14.17 -2.43
C ASN A 118 -1.91 14.03 -3.29
N THR A 119 -1.42 15.14 -3.85
CA THR A 119 -0.15 15.19 -4.59
C THR A 119 0.72 16.25 -3.95
N LYS A 120 1.99 15.92 -3.70
CA LYS A 120 2.98 16.87 -3.22
C LYS A 120 3.59 17.57 -4.42
N TYR A 121 3.74 18.88 -4.34
CA TYR A 121 4.36 19.71 -5.36
C TYR A 121 5.59 20.39 -4.77
N TYR A 122 6.66 20.46 -5.55
CA TYR A 122 7.71 21.46 -5.36
C TYR A 122 7.30 22.65 -6.23
N LEU A 123 7.14 23.82 -5.62
CA LEU A 123 6.72 25.05 -6.28
C LEU A 123 7.85 26.07 -6.18
N ALA A 124 8.03 26.88 -7.22
CA ALA A 124 8.93 28.02 -7.13
C ALA A 124 8.40 29.07 -6.13
N LYS A 125 9.27 29.99 -5.69
CA LYS A 125 9.00 30.95 -4.58
C LYS A 125 7.72 31.78 -4.78
N TYR A 126 7.28 31.99 -6.01
CA TYR A 126 6.12 32.82 -6.37
C TYR A 126 5.07 32.05 -7.16
N GLU A 127 5.13 30.71 -7.16
CA GLU A 127 4.13 29.88 -7.82
C GLU A 127 3.00 29.52 -6.87
N CYS A 128 1.77 29.68 -7.36
CA CYS A 128 0.58 29.24 -6.67
C CYS A 128 0.38 27.72 -6.82
N LEU A 129 -0.13 27.09 -5.77
CA LEU A 129 -0.52 25.68 -5.83
C LEU A 129 -1.62 25.50 -6.89
N PRO A 130 -1.49 24.52 -7.81
CA PRO A 130 -2.51 24.28 -8.82
C PRO A 130 -3.84 23.91 -8.16
N TYR A 131 -4.90 24.64 -8.51
CA TYR A 131 -6.24 24.38 -8.03
C TYR A 131 -6.77 23.07 -8.63
N ARG A 132 -7.23 22.16 -7.76
CA ARG A 132 -7.86 20.90 -8.16
C ARG A 132 -9.08 20.67 -7.29
N SER A 133 -10.25 20.61 -7.90
CA SER A 133 -11.51 20.35 -7.20
C SER A 133 -12.22 19.13 -7.77
N CYS A 134 -12.88 18.41 -6.87
CA CYS A 134 -13.84 17.37 -7.18
C CYS A 134 -14.91 17.39 -6.08
N PRO A 135 -16.19 17.17 -6.37
CA PRO A 135 -17.25 17.20 -5.35
C PRO A 135 -17.01 16.24 -4.18
N ASN A 136 -16.47 15.05 -4.46
CA ASN A 136 -16.03 14.09 -3.45
C ASN A 136 -14.94 13.18 -4.07
N LYS A 137 -13.98 12.72 -3.24
CA LYS A 137 -12.90 11.79 -3.65
C LYS A 137 -13.43 10.49 -4.29
N ARG A 138 -14.66 10.09 -3.99
CA ARG A 138 -15.32 8.92 -4.64
C ARG A 138 -15.62 9.15 -6.13
N TYR A 139 -15.77 10.39 -6.58
CA TYR A 139 -16.00 10.74 -7.99
C TYR A 139 -14.72 10.83 -8.82
N ILE A 140 -13.54 10.66 -8.21
CA ILE A 140 -12.29 10.53 -8.97
C ILE A 140 -12.42 9.27 -9.83
N GLY A 141 -12.33 9.43 -11.15
CA GLY A 141 -12.43 8.32 -12.09
C GLY A 141 -11.41 7.22 -11.76
N LYS A 142 -11.86 5.97 -11.81
CA LYS A 142 -11.02 4.80 -11.55
C LYS A 142 -11.12 3.82 -12.69
N VAL A 143 -10.00 3.19 -13.03
CA VAL A 143 -9.92 2.14 -14.04
C VAL A 143 -9.32 0.90 -13.38
N VAL A 144 -9.94 -0.26 -13.57
CA VAL A 144 -9.33 -1.54 -13.18
C VAL A 144 -8.38 -1.97 -14.29
N PHE A 145 -7.22 -2.45 -13.91
CA PHE A 145 -6.30 -3.11 -14.82
C PHE A 145 -6.06 -4.54 -14.36
N LEU A 146 -6.12 -5.47 -15.31
CA LEU A 146 -5.62 -6.82 -15.13
C LEU A 146 -4.15 -6.82 -15.53
N ALA A 147 -3.27 -7.16 -14.59
CA ALA A 147 -1.83 -7.24 -14.81
C ALA A 147 -1.36 -8.69 -14.75
N THR A 148 -0.45 -9.05 -15.65
CA THR A 148 0.13 -10.38 -15.70
C THR A 148 1.65 -10.28 -15.71
N VAL A 149 2.28 -10.97 -14.77
CA VAL A 149 3.74 -10.98 -14.58
C VAL A 149 4.23 -12.40 -14.31
N ALA A 150 5.46 -12.69 -14.69
CA ALA A 150 6.15 -13.92 -14.38
C ALA A 150 7.56 -13.61 -13.88
N ARG A 151 8.27 -14.62 -13.37
CA ARG A 151 9.63 -14.42 -12.87
C ARG A 151 10.57 -13.95 -14.00
N PRO A 152 11.33 -12.86 -13.80
CA PRO A 152 12.36 -12.44 -14.76
C PRO A 152 13.40 -13.56 -14.96
N ARG A 153 13.75 -13.85 -16.21
CA ARG A 153 14.71 -14.90 -16.56
C ARG A 153 15.43 -14.59 -17.86
N TYR A 154 16.61 -15.17 -18.06
CA TYR A 154 17.29 -15.08 -19.34
C TYR A 154 16.63 -16.02 -20.37
N ASP A 155 16.31 -15.49 -21.56
CA ASP A 155 15.82 -16.25 -22.70
C ASP A 155 16.99 -16.56 -23.64
N PHE A 156 17.42 -17.83 -23.64
CA PHE A 156 18.51 -18.31 -24.48
C PHE A 156 18.19 -18.24 -25.98
N GLY A 157 16.93 -18.44 -26.38
CA GLY A 157 16.52 -18.39 -27.78
C GLY A 157 16.60 -16.97 -28.34
N LYS A 158 16.19 -15.98 -27.56
CA LYS A 158 16.25 -14.56 -27.94
C LYS A 158 17.53 -13.83 -27.52
N LYS A 159 18.46 -14.53 -26.85
CA LYS A 159 19.70 -14.01 -26.24
C LYS A 159 19.47 -12.69 -25.47
N ARG A 160 18.37 -12.61 -24.71
CA ARG A 160 17.98 -11.40 -23.97
C ARG A 160 17.35 -11.75 -22.63
N TYR A 161 17.39 -10.81 -21.69
CA TYR A 161 16.71 -10.96 -20.41
C TYR A 161 15.22 -10.64 -20.55
N PHE A 162 14.35 -11.55 -20.12
CA PHE A 162 12.93 -11.29 -19.95
C PHE A 162 12.70 -10.58 -18.61
N ASP A 163 12.07 -9.42 -18.66
CA ASP A 163 11.89 -8.51 -17.51
C ASP A 163 10.76 -8.93 -16.55
N GLY A 164 10.08 -10.04 -16.83
CA GLY A 164 8.96 -10.54 -16.04
C GLY A 164 7.61 -9.92 -16.40
N LYS A 165 7.55 -8.93 -17.30
CA LYS A 165 6.31 -8.24 -17.64
C LYS A 165 5.66 -8.88 -18.87
N ILE A 166 4.45 -9.42 -18.69
CA ILE A 166 3.69 -10.00 -19.79
C ILE A 166 2.75 -8.95 -20.38
N GLY A 167 1.91 -8.36 -19.54
CA GLY A 167 0.99 -7.33 -20.01
C GLY A 167 0.19 -6.68 -18.88
N ILE A 168 -0.44 -5.57 -19.23
CA ILE A 168 -1.41 -4.87 -18.41
C ILE A 168 -2.53 -4.40 -19.33
N TRP A 169 -3.77 -4.73 -18.98
CA TRP A 169 -4.93 -4.41 -19.82
C TRP A 169 -6.00 -3.67 -19.02
N PRO A 170 -6.47 -2.49 -19.50
CA PRO A 170 -7.56 -1.79 -18.85
C PRO A 170 -8.87 -2.55 -19.07
N ILE A 171 -9.70 -2.57 -18.03
CA ILE A 171 -11.05 -3.15 -18.08
C ILE A 171 -12.03 -2.02 -18.33
N ILE A 172 -12.25 -1.80 -19.61
CA ILE A 172 -13.02 -0.67 -20.11
C ILE A 172 -13.95 -1.11 -21.23
N GLU A 173 -15.08 -0.41 -21.33
CA GLU A 173 -16.03 -0.54 -22.41
C GLU A 173 -16.13 0.79 -23.14
N GLN A 174 -15.99 0.75 -24.47
CA GLN A 174 -16.26 1.90 -25.31
C GLN A 174 -17.77 1.97 -25.58
N THR A 175 -18.41 3.03 -25.10
CA THR A 175 -19.85 3.28 -25.25
C THR A 175 -20.10 4.67 -25.79
N PHE A 176 -21.28 4.95 -26.36
CA PHE A 176 -21.61 6.29 -26.87
C PHE A 176 -22.41 7.12 -25.86
N ALA A 177 -22.34 8.46 -25.95
CA ALA A 177 -23.20 9.35 -25.16
C ALA A 177 -24.65 9.16 -25.58
N GLN A 178 -25.49 8.78 -24.62
CA GLN A 178 -26.93 8.82 -24.82
C GLN A 178 -27.48 10.25 -24.79
N ARG A 179 -26.86 11.15 -24.01
CA ARG A 179 -27.28 12.55 -23.85
C ARG A 179 -26.09 13.49 -24.08
N GLY A 180 -26.38 14.66 -24.64
CA GLY A 180 -25.44 15.77 -24.66
C GLY A 180 -25.32 16.41 -23.28
N SER A 181 -24.17 16.99 -22.99
CA SER A 181 -23.93 17.84 -21.83
C SER A 181 -23.03 19.01 -22.25
N MET A 182 -22.89 20.01 -21.37
CA MET A 182 -22.00 21.17 -21.58
C MET A 182 -20.58 20.75 -22.01
N ASN A 183 -20.08 19.64 -21.46
CA ASN A 183 -18.71 19.19 -21.70
C ASN A 183 -18.61 18.18 -22.85
N ARG A 184 -19.73 17.79 -23.48
CA ARG A 184 -19.73 16.68 -24.44
C ARG A 184 -20.99 16.55 -25.32
N PRO A 185 -20.86 16.43 -26.65
CA PRO A 185 -22.01 16.22 -27.53
C PRO A 185 -22.61 14.80 -27.39
N LYS A 186 -23.88 14.67 -27.76
CA LYS A 186 -24.57 13.38 -27.89
C LYS A 186 -23.81 12.52 -28.92
N CYS A 187 -23.79 11.19 -28.74
CA CYS A 187 -23.08 10.24 -29.60
C CYS A 187 -21.54 10.32 -29.61
N ALA A 188 -20.89 11.17 -28.80
CA ALA A 188 -19.43 11.08 -28.63
C ALA A 188 -19.01 9.70 -28.05
N SER A 189 -17.81 9.21 -28.34
CA SER A 189 -17.27 7.99 -27.70
C SER A 189 -16.91 8.24 -26.23
N ILE A 190 -17.18 7.26 -25.36
CA ILE A 190 -16.85 7.22 -23.93
C ILE A 190 -16.10 5.96 -23.66
N THR A 191 -15.04 6.07 -22.90
CA THR A 191 -14.47 4.92 -22.22
C THR A 191 -15.05 4.85 -20.81
N LYS A 192 -15.85 3.82 -20.52
CA LYS A 192 -16.38 3.58 -19.18
C LYS A 192 -15.66 2.41 -18.55
N THR A 193 -15.37 2.52 -17.25
CA THR A 193 -14.85 1.39 -16.48
C THR A 193 -15.99 0.43 -16.19
N ILE A 194 -15.74 -0.85 -16.43
CA ILE A 194 -16.68 -1.94 -16.16
C ILE A 194 -16.24 -2.72 -14.92
N SER A 195 -17.20 -3.30 -14.22
CA SER A 195 -16.90 -4.20 -13.10
C SER A 195 -16.34 -5.52 -13.61
N MET A 196 -15.35 -6.08 -12.90
CA MET A 196 -14.78 -7.38 -13.23
C MET A 196 -15.77 -8.48 -12.84
N THR A 197 -16.52 -8.97 -13.83
CA THR A 197 -17.38 -10.15 -13.69
C THR A 197 -16.65 -11.39 -14.20
N ARG A 198 -17.10 -12.59 -13.80
CA ARG A 198 -16.53 -13.86 -14.29
C ARG A 198 -16.46 -13.92 -15.82
N LYS A 199 -17.51 -13.48 -16.52
CA LYS A 199 -17.56 -13.48 -18.00
C LYS A 199 -16.48 -12.56 -18.59
N VAL A 200 -16.34 -11.35 -18.04
CA VAL A 200 -15.30 -10.39 -18.48
C VAL A 200 -13.91 -10.94 -18.19
N TYR A 201 -13.69 -11.51 -17.01
CA TYR A 201 -12.41 -12.12 -16.62
C TYR A 201 -12.01 -13.24 -17.58
N THR A 202 -12.93 -14.19 -17.84
CA THR A 202 -12.69 -15.30 -18.77
C THR A 202 -12.38 -14.80 -20.18
N LYS A 203 -13.13 -13.80 -20.68
CA LYS A 203 -12.87 -13.18 -21.98
C LYS A 203 -11.47 -12.57 -22.05
N MET A 204 -11.07 -11.82 -21.02
CA MET A 204 -9.74 -11.20 -20.93
C MET A 204 -8.62 -12.24 -20.90
N LEU A 205 -8.81 -13.36 -20.19
CA LEU A 205 -7.83 -14.44 -20.17
C LEU A 205 -7.60 -15.03 -21.57
N LEU A 206 -8.69 -15.35 -22.26
CA LEU A 206 -8.66 -16.00 -23.58
C LEU A 206 -8.12 -15.07 -24.66
N GLU A 207 -8.59 -13.82 -24.70
CA GLU A 207 -8.29 -12.89 -25.80
C GLU A 207 -7.00 -12.10 -25.59
N LYS A 208 -6.58 -11.88 -24.34
CA LYS A 208 -5.46 -10.99 -24.01
C LYS A 208 -4.33 -11.73 -23.29
N VAL A 209 -4.63 -12.39 -22.18
CA VAL A 209 -3.59 -12.93 -21.30
C VAL A 209 -2.88 -14.13 -21.92
N PHE A 210 -3.60 -15.19 -22.30
CA PHE A 210 -2.97 -16.38 -22.86
C PHE A 210 -2.20 -16.13 -24.16
N PRO A 211 -2.71 -15.33 -25.12
CA PRO A 211 -1.93 -14.94 -26.29
C PRO A 211 -0.63 -14.22 -25.90
N ALA A 212 -0.69 -13.25 -24.98
CA ALA A 212 0.50 -12.53 -24.54
C ALA A 212 1.50 -13.40 -23.78
N ILE A 213 1.03 -14.38 -23.01
CA ILE A 213 1.90 -15.39 -22.38
C ILE A 213 2.63 -16.18 -23.46
N ARG A 214 1.93 -16.69 -24.48
CA ARG A 214 2.55 -17.46 -25.58
C ARG A 214 3.55 -16.63 -26.38
N GLU A 215 3.28 -15.33 -26.56
CA GLU A 215 4.11 -14.41 -27.33
C GLU A 215 5.37 -13.94 -26.58
N LYS A 216 5.29 -13.77 -25.25
CA LYS A 216 6.38 -13.14 -24.48
C LYS A 216 7.10 -14.10 -23.54
N TRP A 217 6.42 -15.11 -23.03
CA TRP A 217 6.95 -16.01 -22.03
C TRP A 217 7.38 -17.33 -22.66
N HIS A 218 8.48 -17.29 -23.41
CA HIS A 218 9.03 -18.49 -24.05
C HIS A 218 9.85 -19.31 -23.07
N GLY A 219 9.60 -20.61 -23.07
CA GLY A 219 10.32 -21.64 -22.33
C GLY A 219 9.68 -22.97 -22.68
N LYS A 220 10.47 -24.02 -22.87
CA LYS A 220 9.90 -25.37 -23.02
C LYS A 220 9.10 -25.66 -21.77
N TRP A 221 7.80 -25.88 -21.95
CA TRP A 221 6.96 -26.60 -21.00
C TRP A 221 7.50 -28.03 -21.05
N ILE A 222 8.40 -28.37 -20.12
CA ILE A 222 8.88 -29.74 -19.96
C ILE A 222 7.77 -30.51 -19.26
#